data_AF-A0A2E0FE49-F1
#
_entry.id   AF-A0A2E0FE49-F1
#
_cell.length_a   1.000
_cell.length_b   1.000
_cell.length_c   1.000
_cell.angle_alpha   90.00
_cell.angle_beta   90.00
_cell.angle_gamma   90.00
#
_symmetry.space_group_name_H-M   'P 1'
#
loop_
_entity.id
_entity.type
_entity.pdbx_description
1 polymer ?
#
loop_
_entity_poly.entity_id
_entity_poly.type
_entity_poly.pdbx_seq_one_letter_code
_entity_poly.pdbx_strand_id
1 'polypeptide(L)'
;MNTAKKIAWSSWSALEEAMVLSDMAPSIPESFDEINPEELTPEESQMLAFMPIFPTPESRLLHTPLGFFPMDSQLKPSDRWDCRIGHTNFEITKSVKDILNRIDGVEALKVLGRYTFFIGIATMFKFKDVRVDIEKQLCSYTEQEVLDEETKITVDLVRGQLESNKYWSILVTGSGEVDYVVSNNLDQTYLDGLNKLLEVKKELGGIILRGDHG
;
A
#
# COMPACT_ATOMS: atom_id res chain seq x y z
N MET A 1 -19.81 16.79 -7.17
CA MET A 1 -19.20 15.72 -7.99
C MET A 1 -18.97 14.54 -7.06
N ASN A 2 -19.72 13.46 -7.20
CA ASN A 2 -19.56 12.28 -6.34
C ASN A 2 -18.52 11.38 -7.01
N THR A 3 -17.25 11.59 -6.64
CA THR A 3 -16.14 10.76 -7.11
C THR A 3 -16.18 9.44 -6.33
N ALA A 4 -16.00 8.33 -7.05
CA ALA A 4 -15.91 7.00 -6.44
C ALA A 4 -14.87 6.99 -5.31
N LYS A 5 -15.19 6.31 -4.21
CA LYS A 5 -14.27 6.19 -3.08
C LYS A 5 -13.05 5.37 -3.49
N LYS A 6 -11.86 5.91 -3.28
CA LYS A 6 -10.57 5.31 -3.63
C LYS A 6 -9.60 5.39 -2.45
N ILE A 7 -8.74 4.38 -2.36
CA ILE A 7 -7.67 4.31 -1.36
C ILE A 7 -6.36 4.01 -2.09
N ALA A 8 -5.36 4.87 -1.89
CA ALA A 8 -3.99 4.64 -2.35
C ALA A 8 -3.14 4.17 -1.16
N TRP A 9 -2.27 3.19 -1.40
CA TRP A 9 -1.50 2.52 -0.35
C TRP A 9 -0.01 2.79 -0.50
N SER A 10 0.65 3.13 0.61
CA SER A 10 2.11 3.24 0.71
C SER A 10 2.64 2.33 1.83
N SER A 11 3.87 1.82 1.67
CA SER A 11 4.51 0.98 2.69
C SER A 11 5.19 1.88 3.72
N TRP A 12 4.74 1.79 4.97
CA TRP A 12 5.43 2.45 6.08
C TRP A 12 6.72 1.70 6.41
N SER A 13 6.72 0.37 6.39
CA SER A 13 7.93 -0.41 6.69
C SER A 13 9.09 -0.09 5.75
N ALA A 14 8.83 0.08 4.45
CA ALA A 14 9.88 0.51 3.51
C ALA A 14 10.40 1.93 3.79
N LEU A 15 9.51 2.83 4.24
CA LEU A 15 9.89 4.20 4.61
C LEU A 15 10.74 4.20 5.89
N GLU A 16 10.36 3.40 6.88
CA GLU A 16 11.10 3.23 8.14
C GLU A 16 12.50 2.67 7.88
N GLU A 17 12.63 1.64 7.05
CA GLU A 17 13.92 1.09 6.65
C GLU A 17 14.81 2.16 6.00
N ALA A 18 14.25 2.99 5.12
CA ALA A 18 14.98 4.09 4.50
C ALA A 18 15.43 5.16 5.50
N MET A 19 14.60 5.48 6.51
CA MET A 19 14.96 6.40 7.60
C MET A 19 16.12 5.84 8.43
N VAL A 20 16.05 4.56 8.79
CA VAL A 20 17.12 3.89 9.56
C VAL A 20 18.43 3.88 8.77
N LEU A 21 18.38 3.59 7.47
CA LEU A 21 19.57 3.61 6.61
C LEU A 21 20.18 5.02 6.50
N SER A 22 19.36 6.05 6.40
CA SER A 22 19.81 7.45 6.39
C SER A 22 20.51 7.84 7.70
N ASP A 23 19.95 7.43 8.85
CA ASP A 23 20.53 7.70 10.17
C ASP A 23 21.77 6.83 10.49
N MET A 24 21.95 5.73 9.76
CA MET A 24 23.14 4.88 9.85
C MET A 24 24.28 5.34 8.95
N ALA A 25 24.04 6.27 8.02
CA ALA A 25 25.11 6.90 7.28
C ALA A 25 26.06 7.59 8.29
N PRO A 26 27.37 7.32 8.24
CA PRO A 26 28.30 8.01 9.12
C PRO A 26 28.18 9.51 8.83
N SER A 27 27.64 10.25 9.78
CA SER A 27 27.79 11.70 9.84
C SER A 27 29.27 11.94 10.12
N ILE A 28 30.10 11.93 9.07
CA ILE A 28 31.45 12.50 9.16
C ILE A 28 31.20 13.97 9.47
N PRO A 29 31.58 14.48 10.66
CA PRO A 29 31.48 15.90 10.91
C PRO A 29 32.32 16.59 9.82
N GLU A 30 31.75 17.55 9.09
CA GLU A 30 32.50 18.32 8.07
C GLU A 30 33.80 18.92 8.66
N SER A 31 33.86 19.09 9.99
CA SER A 31 35.04 19.55 10.72
C SER A 31 36.20 18.55 10.83
N PHE A 32 36.02 17.27 10.44
CA PHE A 32 37.10 16.27 10.50
C PHE A 32 37.95 16.22 9.22
N ASP A 33 37.40 16.61 8.07
CA ASP A 33 38.14 16.65 6.81
C ASP A 33 39.12 17.85 6.73
N GLU A 34 38.98 18.84 7.61
CA GLU A 34 39.86 20.03 7.69
C GLU A 34 41.00 19.92 8.71
N ILE A 35 41.10 18.83 9.48
CA ILE A 35 42.15 18.70 10.50
C ILE A 35 43.46 18.25 9.83
N ASN A 36 44.36 19.19 9.57
CA ASN A 36 45.72 18.88 9.14
C ASN A 36 46.50 18.29 10.33
N PRO A 37 46.93 17.01 10.29
CA PRO A 37 47.61 16.36 11.41
C PRO A 37 48.92 17.05 11.81
N GLU A 38 49.52 17.80 10.89
CA GLU A 38 50.80 18.48 11.07
C GLU A 38 50.70 19.82 11.81
N GLU A 39 49.49 20.40 11.94
CA GLU A 39 49.27 21.69 12.61
C GLU A 39 48.72 21.56 14.04
N LEU A 40 48.44 20.34 14.49
CA LEU A 40 47.91 20.09 15.83
C LEU A 40 48.97 20.32 16.92
N THR A 41 48.63 21.12 17.93
CA THR A 41 49.46 21.24 19.13
C THR A 41 49.44 19.93 19.93
N PRO A 42 50.46 19.66 20.78
CA PRO A 42 50.49 18.47 21.63
C PRO A 42 49.29 18.33 22.56
N GLU A 43 48.67 19.45 22.97
CA GLU A 43 47.47 19.48 23.82
C GLU A 43 46.21 19.11 23.01
N GLU A 44 46.08 19.60 21.77
CA GLU A 44 44.98 19.27 20.85
C GLU A 44 45.02 17.81 20.40
N SER A 45 46.22 17.27 20.13
CA SER A 45 46.40 15.84 19.83
C SER A 45 45.97 14.95 21.00
N GLN A 46 46.24 15.35 22.24
CA GLN A 46 45.79 14.61 23.41
C GLN A 46 44.27 14.71 23.58
N MET A 47 43.67 15.90 23.39
CA MET A 47 42.21 16.06 23.41
C MET A 47 41.50 15.19 22.36
N LEU A 48 42.02 15.12 21.13
CA LEU A 48 41.49 14.25 20.08
C LEU A 48 41.62 12.76 20.43
N ALA A 49 42.73 12.36 21.08
CA ALA A 49 42.92 11.00 21.57
C ALA A 49 41.98 10.62 22.73
N PHE A 50 41.48 11.61 23.48
CA PHE A 50 40.50 11.44 24.56
C PHE A 50 39.05 11.68 24.11
N MET A 51 38.80 12.20 22.90
CA MET A 51 37.46 12.18 22.33
C MET A 51 37.07 10.73 22.07
N PRO A 52 35.86 10.31 22.48
CA PRO A 52 35.38 8.98 22.16
C PRO A 52 35.21 8.87 20.64
N ILE A 53 36.18 8.24 19.97
CA ILE A 53 36.08 7.80 18.56
C ILE A 53 34.99 6.72 18.41
N PHE A 54 34.58 6.13 19.53
CA PHE A 54 33.42 5.24 19.57
C PHE A 54 32.15 6.07 19.64
N PRO A 55 31.21 5.90 18.70
CA PRO A 55 29.90 6.53 18.82
C PRO A 55 29.33 6.08 20.17
N THR A 56 29.07 7.04 21.05
CA THR A 56 28.24 6.79 22.22
C THR A 56 26.96 6.13 21.72
N PRO A 57 26.46 5.05 22.35
CA PRO A 57 25.16 4.49 22.01
C PRO A 57 24.10 5.51 22.46
N GLU A 58 23.97 6.59 21.70
CA GLU A 58 22.79 7.43 21.77
C GLU A 58 21.64 6.49 21.49
N SER A 59 20.72 6.38 22.44
CA SER A 59 19.48 5.63 22.26
C SER A 59 18.71 6.30 21.13
N ARG A 60 18.94 5.85 19.91
CA ARG A 60 18.34 6.44 18.72
C ARG A 60 16.84 6.16 18.75
N LEU A 61 16.06 7.23 18.76
CA LEU A 61 14.60 7.16 18.80
C LEU A 61 14.06 7.25 17.38
N LEU A 62 13.30 6.25 16.99
CA LEU A 62 12.52 6.24 15.77
C LEU A 62 11.15 6.89 16.02
N HIS A 63 10.81 7.85 15.16
CA HIS A 63 9.50 8.48 15.16
C HIS A 63 8.54 7.71 14.24
N THR A 64 7.50 7.13 14.82
CA THR A 64 6.48 6.38 14.08
C THR A 64 5.10 7.03 14.24
N PRO A 65 4.14 6.70 13.35
CA PRO A 65 2.74 7.07 13.50
C PRO A 65 2.09 6.66 14.84
N LEU A 66 2.66 5.66 15.52
CA LEU A 66 2.20 5.16 16.82
C LEU A 66 2.94 5.76 18.02
N GLY A 67 4.00 6.54 17.78
CA GLY A 67 4.81 7.18 18.81
C GLY A 67 6.30 6.95 18.62
N PHE A 68 7.05 7.19 19.68
CA PHE A 68 8.51 7.07 19.71
C PHE A 68 8.90 5.67 20.14
N PHE A 69 9.81 5.04 19.40
CA PHE A 69 10.33 3.72 19.73
C PHE A 69 11.86 3.75 19.68
N PRO A 70 12.57 3.08 20.60
CA PRO A 70 14.00 2.82 20.42
C PRO A 70 14.22 2.03 19.13
N MET A 71 15.21 2.39 18.31
CA MET A 71 15.49 1.70 17.03
C MET A 71 15.77 0.20 17.23
N ASP A 72 16.39 -0.16 18.35
CA ASP A 72 16.74 -1.53 18.75
C ASP A 72 15.55 -2.31 19.36
N SER A 73 14.41 -1.66 19.57
CA SER A 73 13.24 -2.31 20.16
C SER A 73 12.53 -3.23 19.18
N GLN A 74 12.28 -4.47 19.62
CA GLN A 74 11.42 -5.44 18.91
C GLN A 74 9.93 -5.09 18.97
N LEU A 75 9.57 -4.08 19.76
CA LEU A 75 8.19 -3.61 19.89
C LEU A 75 7.84 -2.53 18.87
N LYS A 76 8.77 -2.14 18.00
CA LYS A 76 8.50 -1.16 16.96
C LYS A 76 7.44 -1.68 15.98
N PRO A 77 6.57 -0.81 15.44
CA PRO A 77 5.44 -1.24 14.63
C PRO A 77 5.83 -2.11 13.43
N SER A 78 6.91 -1.77 12.71
CA SER A 78 7.34 -2.52 11.54
C SER A 78 7.95 -3.90 11.86
N ASP A 79 8.41 -4.14 13.08
CA ASP A 79 8.82 -5.49 13.52
C ASP A 79 7.60 -6.34 13.90
N ARG A 80 6.51 -5.71 14.35
CA ARG A 80 5.30 -6.41 14.81
C ARG A 80 4.31 -6.67 13.68
N TRP A 81 4.23 -5.79 12.69
CA TRP A 81 3.17 -5.78 11.67
C TRP A 81 3.68 -5.35 10.30
N ASP A 82 3.03 -5.79 9.23
CA ASP A 82 3.17 -5.16 7.91
C ASP A 82 2.43 -3.82 7.95
N CYS A 83 3.20 -2.74 8.08
CA CYS A 83 2.68 -1.40 8.28
C CYS A 83 2.43 -0.69 6.95
N ARG A 84 1.20 -0.23 6.75
CA ARG A 84 0.75 0.48 5.55
C ARG A 84 0.10 1.80 5.91
N ILE A 85 0.24 2.77 5.02
CA ILE A 85 -0.50 4.03 5.08
C ILE A 85 -1.51 4.04 3.94
N GLY A 86 -2.77 4.27 4.30
CA GLY A 86 -3.88 4.46 3.36
C GLY A 86 -4.18 5.95 3.20
N HIS A 87 -4.20 6.41 1.96
CA HIS A 87 -4.61 7.75 1.55
C HIS A 87 -5.97 7.66 0.85
N THR A 88 -6.98 8.33 1.38
CA THR A 88 -8.35 8.28 0.88
C THR A 88 -8.73 9.57 0.17
N ASN A 89 -9.62 9.48 -0.82
CA ASN A 89 -10.29 10.67 -1.38
C ASN A 89 -11.60 11.03 -0.66
N PHE A 90 -11.92 10.30 0.41
CA PHE A 90 -13.11 10.49 1.24
C PHE A 90 -12.74 10.61 2.70
N GLU A 91 -13.61 11.24 3.48
CA GLU A 91 -13.35 11.52 4.89
C GLU A 91 -13.41 10.27 5.75
N ILE A 92 -12.42 10.13 6.63
CA ILE A 92 -12.34 9.05 7.61
C ILE A 92 -13.20 9.46 8.81
N THR A 93 -14.48 9.18 8.70
CA THR A 93 -15.44 9.37 9.80
C THR A 93 -15.28 8.27 10.85
N LYS A 94 -15.96 8.44 12.01
CA LYS A 94 -15.97 7.42 13.05
C LYS A 94 -16.50 6.07 12.55
N SER A 95 -17.51 6.08 11.67
CA SER A 95 -18.02 4.84 11.08
C SER A 95 -17.00 4.14 10.20
N VAL A 96 -16.23 4.87 9.38
CA VAL A 96 -15.13 4.30 8.58
C VAL A 96 -14.07 3.68 9.48
N LYS A 97 -13.69 4.37 10.56
CA LYS A 97 -12.74 3.84 11.54
C LYS A 97 -13.26 2.56 12.21
N ASP A 98 -14.54 2.52 12.58
CA ASP A 98 -15.16 1.36 13.21
C ASP A 98 -15.25 0.17 12.25
N ILE A 99 -15.44 0.42 10.95
CA ILE A 99 -15.35 -0.61 9.90
C ILE A 99 -13.92 -1.17 9.83
N LEU A 100 -12.91 -0.30 9.71
CA LEU A 100 -11.50 -0.71 9.61
C LEU A 100 -11.05 -1.58 10.81
N ASN A 101 -11.50 -1.24 12.02
CA ASN A 101 -11.18 -1.99 13.24
C ASN A 101 -11.81 -3.41 13.30
N ARG A 102 -12.82 -3.68 12.47
CA ARG A 102 -13.51 -4.98 12.46
C ARG A 102 -13.00 -5.92 11.36
N ILE A 103 -12.09 -5.45 10.51
CA ILE A 103 -11.57 -6.24 9.41
C ILE A 103 -10.51 -7.20 9.97
N ASP A 104 -10.67 -8.48 9.65
CA ASP A 104 -9.74 -9.51 10.06
C ASP A 104 -8.34 -9.23 9.49
N GLY A 105 -7.33 -9.36 10.34
CA GLY A 105 -5.94 -9.07 10.01
C GLY A 105 -5.49 -7.63 10.29
N VAL A 106 -6.40 -6.67 10.53
CA VAL A 106 -6.03 -5.33 11.01
C VAL A 106 -5.84 -5.37 12.53
N GLU A 107 -4.60 -5.30 13.00
CA GLU A 107 -4.29 -5.35 14.45
C GLU A 107 -4.05 -3.95 15.04
N ALA A 108 -3.46 -3.05 14.25
CA ALA A 108 -3.24 -1.67 14.65
C ALA A 108 -3.92 -0.71 13.66
N LEU A 109 -4.62 0.31 14.17
CA LEU A 109 -5.21 1.37 13.36
C LEU A 109 -5.00 2.72 14.04
N LYS A 110 -4.43 3.68 13.30
CA LYS A 110 -4.28 5.06 13.74
C LYS A 110 -4.71 6.02 12.64
N VAL A 111 -5.69 6.86 12.92
CA VAL A 111 -6.07 7.95 12.01
C VAL A 111 -5.04 9.08 12.17
N LEU A 112 -4.38 9.44 11.07
CA LEU A 112 -3.32 10.47 11.03
C LEU A 112 -3.88 11.83 10.62
N GLY A 113 -4.91 11.82 9.77
CA GLY A 113 -5.62 13.03 9.35
C GLY A 113 -7.00 12.69 8.81
N ARG A 114 -7.71 13.70 8.27
CA ARG A 114 -9.07 13.53 7.73
C ARG A 114 -9.15 12.53 6.56
N TYR A 115 -8.04 12.37 5.83
CA TYR A 115 -7.94 11.56 4.61
C TYR A 115 -6.78 10.55 4.64
N THR A 116 -6.12 10.39 5.79
CA THR A 116 -4.95 9.52 5.90
C THR A 116 -5.02 8.71 7.19
N PHE A 117 -4.78 7.41 7.08
CA PHE A 117 -4.69 6.51 8.21
C PHE A 117 -3.52 5.54 8.06
N PHE A 118 -3.05 5.06 9.19
CA PHE A 118 -2.04 4.03 9.33
C PHE A 118 -2.71 2.73 9.78
N ILE A 119 -2.31 1.62 9.17
CA ILE A 119 -2.69 0.27 9.61
C ILE A 119 -1.46 -0.59 9.81
N GLY A 120 -1.50 -1.42 10.84
CA GLY A 120 -0.60 -2.55 11.02
C GLY A 120 -1.37 -3.84 10.75
N ILE A 121 -0.91 -4.59 9.77
CA ILE A 121 -1.49 -5.88 9.40
C ILE A 121 -0.73 -6.99 10.13
N ALA A 122 -1.48 -7.88 10.80
CA ALA A 122 -0.91 -9.01 11.51
C ALA A 122 -0.10 -9.91 10.57
N THR A 123 1.06 -10.40 11.03
CA THR A 123 2.05 -11.13 10.21
C THR A 123 1.53 -12.42 9.57
N MET A 124 0.49 -13.03 10.15
CA MET A 124 -0.16 -14.24 9.61
C MET A 124 -1.15 -13.93 8.48
N PHE A 125 -1.43 -12.66 8.21
CA PHE A 125 -2.34 -12.22 7.16
C PHE A 125 -1.57 -11.60 6.01
N LYS A 126 -2.06 -11.83 4.79
CA LYS A 126 -1.48 -11.20 3.60
C LYS A 126 -2.17 -9.86 3.36
N PHE A 127 -1.37 -8.80 3.17
CA PHE A 127 -1.90 -7.47 2.85
C PHE A 127 -2.88 -7.49 1.67
N LYS A 128 -2.61 -8.30 0.65
CA LYS A 128 -3.50 -8.44 -0.53
C LYS A 128 -4.94 -8.78 -0.13
N ASP A 129 -5.12 -9.76 0.76
CA ASP A 129 -6.45 -10.22 1.16
C ASP A 129 -7.14 -9.18 2.05
N VAL A 130 -6.41 -8.63 3.03
CA VAL A 130 -6.91 -7.58 3.92
C VAL A 130 -7.30 -6.32 3.13
N ARG A 131 -6.49 -5.95 2.14
CA ARG A 131 -6.75 -4.82 1.25
C ARG A 131 -8.06 -5.00 0.50
N VAL A 132 -8.29 -6.16 -0.10
CA VAL A 132 -9.53 -6.45 -0.84
C VAL A 132 -10.75 -6.33 0.08
N ASP A 133 -10.64 -6.80 1.33
CA ASP A 133 -11.74 -6.68 2.30
C ASP A 133 -11.98 -5.23 2.74
N ILE A 134 -10.92 -4.44 2.96
CA ILE A 134 -11.02 -3.00 3.23
C ILE A 134 -11.71 -2.29 2.07
N GLU A 135 -11.22 -2.52 0.87
CA GLU A 135 -11.76 -1.91 -0.34
C GLU A 135 -13.21 -2.32 -0.55
N LYS A 136 -13.58 -3.59 -0.36
CA LYS A 136 -14.96 -4.05 -0.49
C LYS A 136 -15.92 -3.39 0.50
N GLN A 137 -15.48 -3.11 1.73
CA GLN A 137 -16.34 -2.50 2.74
C GLN A 137 -16.41 -0.97 2.65
N LEU A 138 -15.33 -0.32 2.22
CA LEU A 138 -15.24 1.14 2.21
C LEU A 138 -15.46 1.77 0.83
N CYS A 139 -15.00 1.10 -0.21
CA CYS A 139 -15.16 1.50 -1.59
C CYS A 139 -16.36 0.76 -2.17
N SER A 140 -17.47 1.46 -2.34
CA SER A 140 -18.62 0.91 -3.06
C SER A 140 -18.23 0.70 -4.51
N TYR A 141 -17.82 -0.51 -4.89
CA TYR A 141 -17.64 -0.87 -6.31
C TYR A 141 -19.02 -1.11 -6.93
N THR A 142 -19.76 -0.03 -7.12
CA THR A 142 -21.01 -0.07 -7.89
C THR A 142 -20.63 -0.01 -9.38
N GLU A 143 -21.30 -0.77 -10.24
CA GLU A 143 -21.07 -0.82 -11.71
C GLU A 143 -20.99 0.57 -12.38
N GLN A 144 -21.62 1.57 -11.77
CA GLN A 144 -21.70 2.96 -12.23
C GLN A 144 -20.51 3.83 -11.78
N GLU A 145 -19.73 3.42 -10.78
CA GLU A 145 -18.65 4.22 -10.17
C GLU A 145 -17.24 3.74 -10.55
N VAL A 146 -17.10 2.51 -11.06
CA VAL A 146 -15.81 1.94 -11.51
C VAL A 146 -15.45 2.36 -12.94
N LEU A 147 -16.44 2.66 -13.76
CA LEU A 147 -16.24 3.08 -15.13
C LEU A 147 -16.07 4.60 -15.16
N ASP A 148 -14.86 5.09 -15.39
CA ASP A 148 -14.73 6.44 -15.92
C ASP A 148 -15.40 6.51 -17.30
N GLU A 149 -15.68 7.72 -17.79
CA GLU A 149 -16.36 7.91 -19.09
C GLU A 149 -15.62 7.18 -20.22
N GLU A 150 -14.28 7.15 -20.20
CA GLU A 150 -13.46 6.49 -21.23
C GLU A 150 -13.55 4.95 -21.19
N THR A 151 -13.49 4.37 -19.99
CA THR A 151 -13.62 2.93 -19.74
C THR A 151 -15.05 2.49 -20.05
N LYS A 152 -16.05 3.34 -19.75
CA LYS A 152 -17.44 3.08 -20.13
C LYS A 152 -17.60 3.00 -21.64
N ILE A 153 -17.04 3.95 -22.38
CA ILE A 153 -17.02 3.92 -23.85
C ILE A 153 -16.35 2.65 -24.35
N THR A 154 -15.21 2.28 -23.76
CA THR A 154 -14.47 1.07 -24.12
C THR A 154 -15.28 -0.20 -23.87
N VAL A 155 -15.92 -0.31 -22.71
CA VAL A 155 -16.79 -1.43 -22.34
C VAL A 155 -18.02 -1.51 -23.23
N ASP A 156 -18.65 -0.38 -23.57
CA ASP A 156 -19.80 -0.34 -24.48
C ASP A 156 -19.38 -0.73 -25.91
N LEU A 157 -18.20 -0.33 -26.36
CA LEU A 157 -17.64 -0.74 -27.65
C LEU A 157 -17.36 -2.25 -27.70
N VAL A 158 -16.72 -2.78 -26.64
CA VAL A 158 -16.46 -4.22 -26.51
C VAL A 158 -17.80 -4.98 -26.42
N ARG A 159 -18.77 -4.51 -25.63
CA ARG A 159 -20.10 -5.11 -25.56
C ARG A 159 -20.76 -5.19 -26.93
N GLY A 160 -20.74 -4.11 -27.71
CA GLY A 160 -21.32 -4.10 -29.06
C GLY A 160 -20.66 -5.10 -30.02
N GLN A 161 -19.36 -5.38 -29.86
CA GLN A 161 -18.67 -6.43 -30.63
C GLN A 161 -19.05 -7.84 -30.17
N LEU A 162 -19.27 -8.00 -28.86
CA LEU A 162 -19.52 -9.29 -28.23
C LEU A 162 -20.99 -9.72 -28.27
N GLU A 163 -21.95 -8.80 -28.48
CA GLU A 163 -23.40 -9.07 -28.59
C GLU A 163 -23.74 -10.13 -29.64
N SER A 164 -22.91 -10.28 -30.67
CA SER A 164 -23.07 -11.30 -31.70
C SER A 164 -22.85 -12.74 -31.20
N ASN A 165 -22.26 -12.91 -30.02
CA ASN A 165 -21.90 -14.20 -29.45
C ASN A 165 -22.77 -14.56 -28.25
N LYS A 166 -23.06 -15.86 -28.09
CA LYS A 166 -23.93 -16.34 -27.00
C LYS A 166 -23.34 -16.17 -25.60
N TYR A 167 -22.05 -16.43 -25.42
CA TYR A 167 -21.39 -16.40 -24.11
C TYR A 167 -20.28 -15.37 -24.13
N TRP A 168 -20.38 -14.37 -23.26
CA TRP A 168 -19.33 -13.39 -23.08
C TRP A 168 -19.22 -12.94 -21.64
N SER A 169 -18.00 -12.60 -21.23
CA SER A 169 -17.73 -11.99 -19.94
C SER A 169 -16.61 -10.98 -20.08
N ILE A 170 -16.80 -9.80 -19.49
CA ILE A 170 -15.87 -8.68 -19.52
C ILE A 170 -15.46 -8.38 -18.08
N LEU A 171 -14.18 -8.48 -17.78
CA LEU A 171 -13.58 -7.98 -16.55
C LEU A 171 -13.16 -6.52 -16.75
N VAL A 172 -13.58 -5.67 -15.82
CA VAL A 172 -13.11 -4.29 -15.72
C VAL A 172 -12.41 -4.16 -14.38
N THR A 173 -11.11 -3.89 -14.42
CA THR A 173 -10.28 -3.69 -13.23
C THR A 173 -10.44 -2.27 -12.69
N GLY A 174 -10.08 -2.06 -11.41
CA GLY A 174 -10.13 -0.72 -10.80
C GLY A 174 -9.14 0.29 -11.39
N SER A 175 -8.18 -0.16 -12.21
CA SER A 175 -7.24 0.67 -12.97
C SER A 175 -7.77 1.12 -14.34
N GLY A 176 -8.92 0.60 -14.78
CA GLY A 176 -9.48 0.87 -16.12
C GLY A 176 -9.05 -0.11 -17.21
N GLU A 177 -8.27 -1.14 -16.89
CA GLU A 177 -7.96 -2.21 -17.85
C GLU A 177 -9.19 -3.11 -18.04
N VAL A 178 -9.50 -3.38 -19.31
CA VAL A 178 -10.65 -4.19 -19.74
C VAL A 178 -10.13 -5.47 -20.39
N ASP A 179 -10.55 -6.60 -19.86
CA ASP A 179 -10.19 -7.93 -20.35
C ASP A 179 -11.48 -8.72 -20.62
N TYR A 180 -11.53 -9.55 -21.66
CA TYR A 180 -12.77 -10.24 -22.01
C TYR A 180 -12.55 -11.65 -22.55
N VAL A 181 -13.57 -12.48 -22.36
CA VAL A 181 -13.66 -13.82 -22.94
C VAL A 181 -14.99 -13.93 -23.68
N VAL A 182 -14.95 -14.56 -24.85
CA VAL A 182 -16.13 -14.77 -25.69
C VAL A 182 -16.09 -16.16 -26.31
N SER A 183 -17.26 -16.78 -26.38
CA SER A 183 -17.47 -18.02 -27.12
C SER A 183 -18.91 -18.14 -27.59
N ASN A 184 -19.13 -18.92 -28.64
CA ASN A 184 -20.46 -19.24 -29.14
C ASN A 184 -21.09 -20.44 -28.44
N ASN A 185 -20.28 -21.21 -27.69
CA ASN A 185 -20.70 -22.38 -26.94
C ASN A 185 -20.12 -22.29 -25.52
N LEU A 186 -20.73 -22.98 -24.56
CA LEU A 186 -20.15 -23.17 -23.23
C LEU A 186 -19.08 -24.26 -23.30
N ASP A 187 -17.96 -23.93 -23.95
CA ASP A 187 -16.83 -24.83 -24.18
C ASP A 187 -15.72 -24.63 -23.14
N GLN A 188 -14.77 -25.57 -23.12
CA GLN A 188 -13.63 -25.53 -22.20
C GLN A 188 -12.85 -24.22 -22.36
N THR A 189 -12.71 -23.71 -23.59
CA THR A 189 -12.05 -22.44 -23.90
C THR A 189 -12.68 -21.27 -23.15
N TYR A 190 -14.02 -21.18 -23.15
CA TYR A 190 -14.74 -20.14 -22.43
C TYR A 190 -14.59 -20.29 -20.91
N LEU A 191 -14.73 -21.51 -20.39
CA LEU A 191 -14.62 -21.77 -18.96
C LEU A 191 -13.21 -21.47 -18.41
N ASP A 192 -12.17 -21.87 -19.15
CA ASP A 192 -10.78 -21.59 -18.78
C ASP A 192 -10.49 -20.08 -18.84
N GLY A 193 -11.00 -19.38 -19.86
CA GLY A 193 -10.90 -17.92 -19.95
C GLY A 193 -11.67 -17.22 -18.82
N LEU A 194 -12.87 -17.69 -18.47
CA LEU A 194 -13.65 -17.15 -17.35
C LEU A 194 -12.96 -17.37 -16.01
N ASN A 195 -12.35 -18.54 -15.80
CA ASN A 195 -11.55 -18.80 -14.61
C ASN A 195 -10.36 -17.84 -14.51
N LYS A 196 -9.68 -17.56 -15.63
CA LYS A 196 -8.62 -16.57 -15.67
C LYS A 196 -9.12 -15.18 -15.27
N LEU A 197 -10.28 -14.74 -15.79
CA LEU A 197 -10.88 -13.46 -15.38
C LEU A 197 -11.24 -13.44 -13.89
N LEU A 198 -11.72 -14.56 -13.34
CA LEU A 198 -12.02 -14.68 -11.91
C LEU A 198 -10.77 -14.64 -11.04
N GLU A 199 -9.67 -15.25 -11.49
CA GLU A 199 -8.37 -15.14 -10.84
C GLU A 199 -7.89 -13.69 -10.82
N VAL A 200 -7.90 -13.01 -11.98
CA VAL A 200 -7.50 -11.60 -12.07
C VAL A 200 -8.39 -10.71 -11.19
N LYS A 201 -9.71 -10.96 -11.16
CA LYS A 201 -10.62 -10.26 -10.23
C LYS A 201 -10.25 -10.48 -8.76
N LYS A 202 -9.84 -11.69 -8.39
CA LYS A 202 -9.37 -12.00 -7.04
C LYS A 202 -8.04 -11.31 -6.75
N GLU A 203 -7.20 -11.12 -7.77
CA GLU A 203 -5.88 -10.53 -7.62
C GLU A 203 -5.87 -9.01 -7.52
N LEU A 204 -6.59 -8.36 -8.44
CA LEU A 204 -6.56 -6.91 -8.67
C LEU A 204 -7.87 -6.21 -8.29
N GLY A 205 -8.92 -6.97 -7.95
CA GLY A 205 -10.27 -6.45 -7.80
C GLY A 205 -10.95 -6.20 -9.15
N GLY A 206 -12.12 -5.56 -9.11
CA GLY A 206 -12.87 -5.19 -10.32
C GLY A 206 -14.25 -5.86 -10.44
N ILE A 207 -14.90 -5.60 -11.56
CA ILE A 207 -16.27 -6.03 -11.86
C ILE A 207 -16.25 -6.94 -13.09
N ILE A 208 -17.01 -8.04 -13.04
CA ILE A 208 -17.23 -8.89 -14.22
C ILE A 208 -18.65 -8.63 -14.69
N LEU A 209 -18.78 -8.14 -15.91
CA LEU A 209 -20.02 -8.01 -16.64
C LEU A 209 -20.22 -9.27 -17.47
N ARG A 210 -21.44 -9.81 -17.52
CA ARG A 210 -21.77 -11.01 -18.28
C ARG A 210 -22.96 -10.75 -19.20
N GLY A 211 -23.00 -11.48 -20.31
CA GLY A 211 -24.18 -11.53 -21.17
C GLY A 211 -25.29 -12.38 -20.58
N ASP A 212 -26.48 -12.29 -21.17
CA ASP A 212 -27.71 -12.96 -20.68
C ASP A 212 -27.61 -14.49 -20.53
N HIS A 213 -26.59 -15.11 -21.13
CA HIS A 213 -26.35 -16.55 -21.08
C HIS A 213 -25.03 -16.96 -20.40
N GLY A 214 -24.23 -16.01 -19.86
CA GLY A 214 -22.89 -16.25 -19.29
C GLY A 214 -22.81 -16.18 -17.75
#